data_AF-A0A3N5QQB1-F1
#
_entry.id   AF-A0A3N5QQB1-F1
#
_cell.length_a   1.000
_cell.length_b   1.000
_cell.length_c   1.000
_cell.angle_alpha   90.00
_cell.angle_beta   90.00
_cell.angle_gamma   90.00
#
_symmetry.space_group_name_H-M   'P 1'
#
loop_
_entity.id
_entity.type
_entity.pdbx_description
1 polymer ?
#
loop_
_entity_poly.entity_id
_entity_poly.type
_entity_poly.pdbx_seq_one_letter_code
_entity_poly.pdbx_strand_id
1 'polypeptide(L)'
;MTTTNHPLLAEVLENTATPCLSLYLPVHRTQPERRDDQTKYRALVRRLKESLEEAYTDTDVAALLKPFHEVEIDEKFWNSRKEGVAILASPTMSIAHHLDRPVPELAIVAGSFHLKPLLRIIQTQEVFNVLTVTQETVKLYRGDRDGLHPVKFAPTFPDTLEKALGTDMTEPHMTMSNAGDTPMRHSHSTAQEQKDIDKEHFFRIVSKALHGPLTADAEPLTINNEPLILAGLAEHMGVFHKVSKLNNLMLEGVTTHPNNLSVKDLASRGWA
;
A
#
# COMPACT_ATOMS: atom_id res chain seq x y z
N MET A 1 -5.09 7.80 -13.34
CA MET A 1 -3.62 7.89 -13.54
C MET A 1 -3.03 8.46 -12.26
N THR A 2 -2.77 7.60 -11.28
CA THR A 2 -2.18 7.99 -10.00
C THR A 2 -0.67 7.97 -10.17
N THR A 3 -0.09 9.17 -10.28
CA THR A 3 1.36 9.37 -10.25
C THR A 3 1.83 9.03 -8.84
N THR A 4 2.38 7.84 -8.64
CA THR A 4 3.11 7.45 -7.43
C THR A 4 4.38 8.29 -7.36
N ASN A 5 4.24 9.53 -6.88
CA ASN A 5 5.32 10.52 -6.85
C ASN A 5 6.15 10.30 -5.58
N HIS A 6 6.89 9.18 -5.52
CA HIS A 6 7.96 9.08 -4.54
C HIS A 6 9.00 10.15 -4.94
N PRO A 7 9.31 11.16 -4.11
CA PRO A 7 10.10 12.32 -4.52
C PRO A 7 11.48 11.92 -5.08
N LEU A 8 12.08 10.86 -4.54
CA LEU A 8 13.29 10.23 -5.09
C LEU A 8 13.15 9.74 -6.55
N LEU A 9 12.02 9.12 -6.91
CA LEU A 9 11.82 8.61 -8.26
C LEU A 9 11.60 9.74 -9.26
N ALA A 10 10.90 10.81 -8.89
CA ALA A 10 10.71 11.96 -9.77
C ALA A 10 12.05 12.58 -10.17
N GLU A 11 12.91 12.90 -9.19
CA GLU A 11 14.23 13.49 -9.43
C GLU A 11 15.12 12.59 -10.29
N VAL A 12 15.10 11.28 -10.02
CA VAL A 12 15.93 10.30 -10.74
C VAL A 12 15.42 10.05 -12.17
N LEU A 13 14.11 10.11 -12.41
CA LEU A 13 13.50 9.92 -13.74
C LEU A 13 13.64 11.14 -14.63
N GLU A 14 13.76 12.34 -14.06
CA GLU A 14 13.97 13.59 -14.80
C GLU A 14 15.43 13.78 -15.26
N ASN A 15 16.38 12.99 -14.75
CA ASN A 15 17.78 13.09 -15.15
C ASN A 15 18.02 12.57 -16.57
N THR A 16 18.60 13.45 -17.39
CA THR A 16 19.01 13.14 -18.77
C THR A 16 20.54 13.10 -18.95
N ALA A 17 21.31 13.45 -17.91
CA ALA A 17 22.77 13.48 -17.97
C ALA A 17 23.38 12.08 -17.85
N THR A 18 24.45 11.84 -18.61
CA THR A 18 25.22 10.58 -18.65
C THR A 18 26.70 10.84 -18.37
N PRO A 19 27.45 9.86 -17.83
CA PRO A 19 27.00 8.53 -17.40
C PRO A 19 26.22 8.57 -16.08
N CYS A 20 25.37 7.56 -15.88
CA CYS A 20 24.64 7.34 -14.63
C CYS A 20 25.32 6.20 -13.84
N LEU A 21 25.75 6.52 -12.64
CA LEU A 21 26.34 5.58 -11.68
C LEU A 21 25.26 5.14 -10.71
N SER A 22 25.11 3.81 -10.53
CA SER A 22 24.16 3.23 -9.58
C SER A 22 24.88 2.25 -8.65
N LEU A 23 24.89 2.54 -7.35
CA LEU A 23 25.46 1.69 -6.31
C LEU A 23 24.38 1.28 -5.31
N TYR A 24 24.29 -0.03 -5.06
CA TYR A 24 23.42 -0.61 -4.05
C TYR A 24 24.22 -1.51 -3.13
N LEU A 25 23.96 -1.39 -1.82
CA LEU A 25 24.67 -2.15 -0.80
C LEU A 25 23.69 -2.55 0.32
N PRO A 26 23.57 -3.84 0.66
CA PRO A 26 22.92 -4.24 1.91
C PRO A 26 23.79 -3.81 3.09
N VAL A 27 23.19 -3.19 4.10
CA VAL A 27 23.88 -2.70 5.31
C VAL A 27 23.28 -3.31 6.57
N HIS A 28 24.09 -3.46 7.62
CA HIS A 28 23.73 -4.20 8.82
C HIS A 28 23.39 -3.29 10.00
N ARG A 29 22.40 -3.72 10.79
CA ARG A 29 21.89 -2.97 11.95
C ARG A 29 22.86 -2.97 13.14
N THR A 30 23.77 -3.94 13.24
CA THR A 30 24.63 -4.17 14.42
C THR A 30 26.11 -4.35 14.04
N GLN A 31 27.01 -4.00 14.96
CA GLN A 31 28.42 -4.40 14.87
C GLN A 31 28.56 -5.87 15.31
N PRO A 32 29.51 -6.66 14.76
CA PRO A 32 30.66 -6.26 13.94
C PRO A 32 30.39 -6.17 12.41
N GLU A 33 29.24 -6.65 11.94
CA GLU A 33 28.90 -6.76 10.51
C GLU A 33 28.99 -5.41 9.76
N ARG A 34 28.72 -4.29 10.44
CA ARG A 34 28.90 -2.93 9.88
C ARG A 34 30.32 -2.60 9.41
N ARG A 35 31.36 -3.22 9.97
CA ARG A 35 32.75 -2.99 9.51
C ARG A 35 33.00 -3.60 8.13
N ASP A 36 32.28 -4.67 7.80
CA ASP A 36 32.34 -5.29 6.49
C ASP A 36 31.60 -4.44 5.45
N ASP A 37 30.57 -3.70 5.84
CA ASP A 37 29.78 -2.85 4.93
C ASP A 37 30.65 -1.76 4.27
N GLN A 38 31.50 -1.06 5.03
CA GLN A 38 32.43 -0.06 4.45
C GLN A 38 33.47 -0.71 3.52
N THR A 39 33.88 -1.94 3.82
CA THR A 39 34.83 -2.67 2.97
C THR A 39 34.18 -3.10 1.66
N LYS A 40 32.95 -3.59 1.70
CA LYS A 40 32.14 -3.90 0.51
C LYS A 40 31.84 -2.64 -0.29
N TYR A 41 31.52 -1.54 0.37
CA TYR A 41 31.31 -0.24 -0.26
C TYR A 41 32.52 0.20 -1.09
N ARG A 42 33.72 0.19 -0.50
CA ARG A 42 34.97 0.50 -1.21
C ARG A 42 35.19 -0.39 -2.43
N ALA A 43 34.87 -1.67 -2.33
CA ALA A 43 34.97 -2.59 -3.46
C ALA A 43 34.00 -2.23 -4.60
N LEU A 44 32.78 -1.78 -4.28
CA LEU A 44 31.81 -1.31 -5.26
C LEU A 44 32.21 0.01 -5.92
N VAL A 45 32.71 0.98 -5.15
CA VAL A 45 33.24 2.24 -5.71
C VAL A 45 34.41 1.97 -6.66
N ARG A 46 35.29 1.02 -6.31
CA ARG A 46 36.37 0.58 -7.20
C ARG A 46 35.84 -0.01 -8.51
N ARG A 47 34.78 -0.83 -8.48
CA ARG A 47 34.14 -1.36 -9.70
C ARG A 47 33.56 -0.26 -10.58
N LEU A 48 32.95 0.78 -10.00
CA LEU A 48 32.47 1.94 -10.75
C LEU A 48 33.63 2.68 -11.42
N LYS A 49 34.73 2.87 -10.68
CA LYS A 49 35.95 3.50 -11.20
C LYS A 49 36.51 2.73 -12.39
N GLU A 50 36.74 1.43 -12.24
CA GLU A 50 37.26 0.55 -13.29
C GLU A 50 36.39 0.64 -14.56
N SER A 51 35.06 0.66 -14.41
CA SER A 51 34.14 0.79 -15.55
C SER A 51 34.15 2.17 -16.21
N LEU A 52 34.48 3.24 -15.48
CA LEU A 52 34.54 4.59 -16.03
C LEU A 52 35.86 4.85 -16.78
N GLU A 53 36.98 4.30 -16.29
CA GLU A 53 38.31 4.47 -16.89
C GLU A 53 38.41 3.90 -18.32
N GLU A 54 37.47 3.03 -18.72
CA GLU A 54 37.40 2.52 -20.10
C GLU A 54 36.97 3.58 -21.13
N ALA A 55 36.24 4.63 -20.70
CA ALA A 55 35.58 5.57 -21.62
C ALA A 55 35.73 7.06 -21.26
N TYR A 56 36.23 7.39 -20.07
CA TYR A 56 36.29 8.78 -19.55
C TYR A 56 37.70 9.16 -19.09
N THR A 57 38.00 10.46 -19.06
CA THR A 57 39.31 10.96 -18.59
C THR A 57 39.40 10.88 -17.06
N ASP A 58 40.62 10.77 -16.52
CA ASP A 58 40.86 10.74 -15.06
C ASP A 58 40.18 11.90 -14.32
N THR A 59 40.14 13.09 -14.93
CA THR A 59 39.47 14.27 -14.38
C THR A 59 37.96 14.07 -14.27
N ASP A 60 37.34 13.53 -15.32
CA ASP A 60 35.90 13.25 -15.35
C ASP A 60 35.52 12.13 -14.38
N VAL A 61 36.35 11.07 -14.32
CA VAL A 61 36.18 9.96 -13.38
C VAL A 61 36.23 10.47 -11.94
N ALA A 62 37.21 11.32 -11.61
CA ALA A 62 37.34 11.91 -10.28
C ALA A 62 36.12 12.79 -9.92
N ALA A 63 35.60 13.58 -10.86
CA ALA A 63 34.41 14.40 -10.65
C ALA A 63 33.15 13.54 -10.41
N LEU A 64 32.95 12.48 -11.19
CA LEU A 64 31.82 11.56 -11.07
C LEU A 64 31.85 10.73 -9.79
N LEU A 65 33.03 10.35 -9.31
CA LEU A 65 33.19 9.56 -8.08
C LEU A 65 33.21 10.40 -6.80
N LYS A 66 33.35 11.72 -6.92
CA LYS A 66 33.38 12.63 -5.76
C LYS A 66 32.23 12.40 -4.76
N PRO A 67 30.95 12.28 -5.19
CA PRO A 67 29.85 12.05 -4.25
C PRO A 67 29.98 10.72 -3.49
N PHE A 68 30.54 9.68 -4.12
CA PHE A 68 30.74 8.38 -3.48
C PHE A 68 31.83 8.44 -2.40
N HIS A 69 32.89 9.22 -2.63
CA HIS A 69 33.93 9.43 -1.64
C HIS A 69 33.46 10.31 -0.48
N GLU A 70 32.62 11.32 -0.74
CA GLU A 70 31.99 12.13 0.31
C GLU A 70 31.12 11.26 1.23
N VAL A 71 30.35 10.30 0.68
CA VAL A 71 29.57 9.34 1.48
C VAL A 71 30.46 8.34 2.23
N GLU A 72 31.60 7.94 1.67
CA GLU A 72 32.52 7.01 2.32
C GLU A 72 32.99 7.51 3.69
N ILE A 73 33.28 8.81 3.77
CA ILE A 73 33.84 9.46 4.96
C ILE A 73 32.76 10.04 5.89
N ASP A 74 31.49 10.00 5.51
CA ASP A 74 30.38 10.49 6.32
C ASP A 74 30.00 9.47 7.41
N GLU A 75 30.57 9.62 8.60
CA GLU A 75 30.24 8.77 9.76
C GLU A 75 28.75 8.82 10.14
N LYS A 76 28.08 9.96 9.94
CA LYS A 76 26.65 10.09 10.27
C LYS A 76 25.81 9.27 9.32
N PHE A 77 26.19 9.22 8.05
CA PHE A 77 25.56 8.36 7.06
C PHE A 77 25.66 6.88 7.49
N TRP A 78 26.85 6.39 7.79
CA TRP A 78 27.06 5.00 8.19
C TRP A 78 26.47 4.62 9.56
N ASN A 79 26.11 5.61 10.39
CA ASN A 79 25.45 5.38 11.68
C ASN A 79 23.91 5.29 11.57
N SER A 80 23.42 4.58 10.57
CA SER A 80 21.99 4.34 10.34
C SER A 80 21.53 2.99 10.91
N ARG A 81 20.23 2.84 11.21
CA ARG A 81 19.61 1.54 11.61
C ARG A 81 18.88 0.85 10.44
N LYS A 82 19.18 1.26 9.22
CA LYS A 82 18.54 0.81 7.98
C LYS A 82 19.20 -0.48 7.48
N GLU A 83 18.63 -1.09 6.45
CA GLU A 83 19.05 -2.42 5.95
C GLU A 83 19.67 -2.39 4.55
N GLY A 84 19.56 -1.25 3.85
CA GLY A 84 20.16 -1.04 2.56
C GLY A 84 20.57 0.41 2.33
N VAL A 85 21.43 0.63 1.35
CA VAL A 85 21.84 1.93 0.85
C VAL A 85 21.75 1.93 -0.67
N ALA A 86 21.26 3.04 -1.22
CA ALA A 86 21.32 3.37 -2.64
C ALA A 86 22.05 4.70 -2.82
N ILE A 87 23.05 4.72 -3.70
CA ILE A 87 23.75 5.93 -4.11
C ILE A 87 23.70 6.01 -5.63
N LEU A 88 23.14 7.10 -6.13
CA LEU A 88 22.97 7.39 -7.55
C LEU A 88 23.69 8.69 -7.86
N ALA A 89 24.50 8.72 -8.92
CA ALA A 89 25.15 9.95 -9.37
C ALA A 89 25.21 10.07 -10.89
N SER A 90 25.10 11.29 -11.38
CA SER A 90 25.38 11.71 -12.75
C SER A 90 26.18 13.01 -12.70
N PRO A 91 26.63 13.57 -13.83
CA PRO A 91 27.28 14.89 -13.83
C PRO A 91 26.46 16.03 -13.21
N THR A 92 25.12 15.90 -13.19
CA THR A 92 24.21 16.98 -12.77
C THR A 92 23.47 16.70 -11.47
N MET A 93 23.56 15.48 -10.94
CA MET A 93 22.87 15.11 -9.69
C MET A 93 23.64 14.05 -8.92
N SER A 94 23.44 14.04 -7.61
CA SER A 94 23.90 12.97 -6.74
C SER A 94 22.95 12.79 -5.58
N ILE A 95 22.56 11.55 -5.31
CA ILE A 95 21.63 11.20 -4.25
C ILE A 95 22.18 10.00 -3.49
N ALA A 96 22.17 10.08 -2.16
CA ALA A 96 22.50 8.97 -1.27
C ALA A 96 21.35 8.78 -0.28
N HIS A 97 20.73 7.59 -0.29
CA HIS A 97 19.62 7.27 0.60
C HIS A 97 19.79 5.92 1.27
N HIS A 98 19.31 5.88 2.51
CA HIS A 98 19.09 4.64 3.21
C HIS A 98 17.75 4.02 2.86
N LEU A 99 17.70 2.70 2.88
CA LEU A 99 16.55 1.88 2.54
C LEU A 99 16.17 1.00 3.72
N ASP A 100 14.87 0.87 3.98
CA ASP A 100 14.33 0.07 5.07
C ASP A 100 14.45 -1.45 4.86
N ARG A 101 14.99 -1.88 3.71
CA ARG A 101 15.08 -3.28 3.31
C ARG A 101 16.43 -3.54 2.61
N PRO A 102 16.95 -4.77 2.68
CA PRO A 102 18.18 -5.12 1.98
C PRO A 102 17.98 -5.04 0.48
N VAL A 103 19.03 -4.57 -0.20
CA VAL A 103 19.15 -4.53 -1.66
C VAL A 103 20.26 -5.50 -2.10
N PRO A 104 20.25 -5.95 -3.37
CA PRO A 104 21.42 -6.64 -3.91
C PRO A 104 22.67 -5.76 -3.82
N GLU A 105 23.82 -6.39 -3.58
CA GLU A 105 25.11 -5.75 -3.75
C GLU A 105 25.36 -5.53 -5.24
N LEU A 106 25.45 -4.26 -5.68
CA LEU A 106 25.49 -3.91 -7.10
C LEU A 106 26.21 -2.59 -7.35
N ALA A 107 26.98 -2.51 -8.43
CA ALA A 107 27.60 -1.30 -8.94
C ALA A 107 27.52 -1.32 -10.48
N ILE A 108 26.89 -0.32 -11.08
CA ILE A 108 26.67 -0.22 -12.54
C ILE A 108 26.95 1.20 -13.02
N VAL A 109 27.65 1.32 -14.15
CA VAL A 109 27.75 2.53 -14.99
C VAL A 109 26.92 2.30 -16.25
N ALA A 110 25.98 3.20 -16.56
CA ALA A 110 25.12 3.08 -17.74
C ALA A 110 24.65 4.45 -18.25
N GLY A 111 23.93 4.47 -19.38
CA GLY A 111 23.28 5.68 -19.90
C GLY A 111 22.03 6.12 -19.14
N SER A 112 21.56 5.31 -18.19
CA SER A 112 20.42 5.61 -17.31
C SER A 112 20.60 4.90 -15.97
N PHE A 113 20.01 5.42 -14.89
CA PHE A 113 20.09 4.78 -13.58
C PHE A 113 19.46 3.38 -13.56
N HIS A 114 20.08 2.46 -12.80
CA HIS A 114 19.58 1.09 -12.63
C HIS A 114 18.52 1.02 -11.53
N LEU A 115 17.27 1.38 -11.85
CA LEU A 115 16.21 1.57 -10.83
C LEU A 115 15.54 0.28 -10.35
N LYS A 116 15.83 -0.88 -10.96
CA LYS A 116 15.15 -2.14 -10.63
C LYS A 116 15.17 -2.47 -9.12
N PRO A 117 16.28 -2.31 -8.37
CA PRO A 117 16.30 -2.52 -6.93
C PRO A 117 15.44 -1.52 -6.15
N LEU A 118 15.42 -0.25 -6.54
CA LEU A 118 14.59 0.79 -5.91
C LEU A 118 13.11 0.55 -6.14
N LEU A 119 12.73 0.27 -7.40
CA LEU A 119 11.35 -0.02 -7.76
C LEU A 119 10.82 -1.21 -6.97
N ARG A 120 11.62 -2.27 -6.77
CA ARG A 120 11.22 -3.41 -5.94
C ARG A 120 10.91 -3.02 -4.49
N ILE A 121 11.59 -2.00 -3.94
CA ILE A 121 11.35 -1.53 -2.58
C ILE A 121 10.12 -0.61 -2.53
N ILE A 122 10.00 0.31 -3.48
CA ILE A 122 8.90 1.28 -3.54
C ILE A 122 7.57 0.59 -3.87
N GLN A 123 7.56 -0.38 -4.79
CA GLN A 123 6.39 -1.22 -5.09
C GLN A 123 5.93 -2.03 -3.87
N THR A 124 6.80 -2.29 -2.89
CA THR A 124 6.42 -2.97 -1.65
C THR A 124 5.92 -2.04 -0.54
N GLN A 125 5.76 -0.74 -0.80
CA GLN A 125 5.16 0.25 0.10
C GLN A 125 3.67 0.51 -0.16
N GLU A 126 3.04 -0.14 -1.15
CA GLU A 126 1.59 -0.03 -1.33
C GLU A 126 0.88 -0.84 -0.24
N VAL A 127 0.74 -0.21 0.93
CA VAL A 127 -0.25 -0.62 1.91
C VAL A 127 -1.61 -0.36 1.27
N PHE A 128 -2.37 -1.43 1.12
CA PHE A 128 -3.74 -1.35 0.62
C PHE A 128 -4.67 -1.91 1.68
N ASN A 129 -5.95 -1.59 1.56
CA ASN A 129 -6.96 -2.06 2.49
C ASN A 129 -8.01 -2.82 1.70
N VAL A 130 -8.48 -3.92 2.26
CA VAL A 130 -9.58 -4.70 1.69
C VAL A 130 -10.74 -4.68 2.67
N LEU A 131 -11.85 -4.06 2.27
CA LEU A 131 -13.09 -4.09 3.01
C LEU A 131 -13.97 -5.20 2.44
N THR A 132 -14.14 -6.27 3.20
CA THR A 132 -15.14 -7.28 2.84
C THR A 132 -16.51 -6.80 3.25
N VAL A 133 -17.45 -6.78 2.32
CA VAL A 133 -18.83 -6.32 2.53
C VAL A 133 -19.82 -7.46 2.31
N THR A 134 -20.71 -7.63 3.28
CA THR A 134 -21.85 -8.55 3.22
C THR A 134 -23.13 -7.77 3.51
N GLN A 135 -24.29 -8.42 3.46
CA GLN A 135 -25.57 -7.77 3.80
C GLN A 135 -25.59 -7.25 5.25
N GLU A 136 -24.91 -7.95 6.17
CA GLU A 136 -25.05 -7.69 7.61
C GLU A 136 -23.76 -7.26 8.30
N THR A 137 -22.60 -7.48 7.67
CA THR A 137 -21.30 -7.27 8.32
C THR A 137 -20.27 -6.70 7.35
N VAL A 138 -19.30 -5.96 7.92
CA VAL A 138 -18.08 -5.55 7.26
C VAL A 138 -16.85 -5.97 8.06
N LYS A 139 -15.77 -6.32 7.35
CA LYS A 139 -14.46 -6.58 7.97
C LYS A 139 -13.39 -5.89 7.15
N LEU A 140 -12.39 -5.37 7.85
CA LEU A 140 -11.26 -4.70 7.22
C LEU A 140 -10.00 -5.55 7.36
N TYR A 141 -9.27 -5.65 6.27
CA TYR A 141 -7.94 -6.25 6.23
C TYR A 141 -6.96 -5.23 5.70
N ARG A 142 -5.80 -5.13 6.32
CA ARG A 142 -4.69 -4.33 5.84
C ARG A 142 -3.72 -5.23 5.10
N GLY A 143 -3.49 -4.90 3.84
CA GLY A 143 -2.61 -5.61 2.94
C GLY A 143 -1.24 -4.96 2.87
N ASP A 144 -0.22 -5.79 2.91
CA ASP A 144 1.15 -5.44 2.59
C ASP A 144 1.80 -6.59 1.80
N ARG A 145 3.13 -6.53 1.64
CA ARG A 145 3.90 -7.56 0.93
C ARG A 145 3.91 -8.95 1.61
N ASP A 146 3.62 -9.01 2.90
CA ASP A 146 3.67 -10.23 3.72
C ASP A 146 2.27 -10.89 3.80
N GLY A 147 1.22 -10.14 3.44
CA GLY A 147 -0.11 -10.67 3.17
C GLY A 147 -1.21 -9.71 3.64
N LEU A 148 -2.38 -10.29 3.91
CA LEU A 148 -3.49 -9.55 4.51
C LEU A 148 -3.59 -9.83 6.00
N HIS A 149 -3.69 -8.77 6.79
CA HIS A 149 -3.80 -8.80 8.23
C HIS A 149 -5.17 -8.24 8.67
N PRO A 150 -5.95 -8.96 9.49
CA PRO A 150 -7.25 -8.46 9.94
C PRO A 150 -7.08 -7.25 10.86
N VAL A 151 -7.88 -6.21 10.62
CA VAL A 151 -7.97 -5.05 11.49
C VAL A 151 -9.13 -5.25 12.45
N LYS A 152 -8.84 -5.13 13.75
CA LYS A 152 -9.87 -5.15 14.79
C LYS A 152 -10.42 -3.74 14.99
N PHE A 153 -11.67 -3.52 14.59
CA PHE A 153 -12.30 -2.22 14.78
C PHE A 153 -12.46 -1.85 16.26
N ALA A 154 -12.54 -0.54 16.54
CA ALA A 154 -12.96 -0.02 17.82
C ALA A 154 -14.37 -0.55 18.18
N PRO A 155 -14.69 -0.75 19.47
CA PRO A 155 -16.01 -1.25 19.88
C PRO A 155 -17.18 -0.39 19.40
N THR A 156 -16.94 0.91 19.19
CA THR A 156 -17.91 1.90 18.71
C THR A 156 -18.09 1.92 17.19
N PHE A 157 -17.25 1.21 16.43
CA PHE A 157 -17.35 1.18 14.98
C PHE A 157 -18.57 0.36 14.53
N PRO A 158 -19.36 0.83 13.55
CA PRO A 158 -20.56 0.16 13.07
C PRO A 158 -20.22 -0.98 12.09
N ASP A 159 -19.52 -2.02 12.55
CA ASP A 159 -19.06 -3.15 11.72
C ASP A 159 -20.17 -4.17 11.37
N THR A 160 -21.37 -4.00 11.94
CA THR A 160 -22.54 -4.86 11.74
C THR A 160 -23.79 -4.02 11.55
N LEU A 161 -24.78 -4.58 10.85
CA LEU A 161 -26.09 -3.96 10.60
C LEU A 161 -26.76 -3.54 11.91
N GLU A 162 -26.74 -4.43 12.91
CA GLU A 162 -27.29 -4.18 14.24
C GLU A 162 -26.60 -3.01 14.95
N LYS A 163 -25.25 -2.94 14.93
CA LYS A 163 -24.55 -1.79 15.53
C LYS A 163 -24.79 -0.48 14.77
N ALA A 164 -25.03 -0.54 13.46
CA ALA A 164 -25.25 0.63 12.65
C ALA A 164 -26.66 1.20 12.80
N LEU A 165 -27.68 0.34 12.83
CA LEU A 165 -29.09 0.74 12.87
C LEU A 165 -29.69 0.68 14.28
N GLY A 166 -29.14 -0.12 15.21
CA GLY A 166 -29.64 -0.25 16.57
C GLY A 166 -31.13 -0.59 16.60
N THR A 167 -31.93 0.33 17.18
CA THR A 167 -33.39 0.23 17.25
C THR A 167 -34.14 0.71 16.01
N ASP A 168 -33.43 1.32 15.04
CA ASP A 168 -33.99 1.74 13.75
C ASP A 168 -34.03 0.58 12.74
N MET A 169 -33.76 -0.66 13.18
CA MET A 169 -34.08 -1.84 12.38
C MET A 169 -35.59 -1.87 12.18
N THR A 170 -36.02 -1.79 10.92
CA THR A 170 -37.44 -1.81 10.61
C THR A 170 -38.00 -3.19 10.99
N GLU A 171 -38.90 -3.24 11.97
CA GLU A 171 -39.48 -4.51 12.38
C GLU A 171 -40.15 -5.19 11.17
N PRO A 172 -39.94 -6.50 10.95
CA PRO A 172 -40.63 -7.20 9.89
C PRO A 172 -42.12 -7.14 10.19
N HIS A 173 -42.84 -6.24 9.51
CA HIS A 173 -44.29 -6.13 9.60
C HIS A 173 -44.92 -7.43 9.11
N MET A 174 -45.11 -8.40 10.02
CA MET A 174 -46.00 -9.52 9.80
C MET A 174 -47.42 -8.97 9.83
N THR A 175 -47.96 -8.65 8.66
CA THR A 175 -49.36 -8.31 8.51
C THR A 175 -50.19 -9.56 8.77
N MET A 176 -50.62 -9.75 10.02
CA MET A 176 -51.63 -10.75 10.39
C MET A 176 -52.93 -10.39 9.65
N SER A 177 -53.19 -11.06 8.54
CA SER A 177 -54.42 -10.91 7.77
C SER A 177 -55.53 -11.72 8.46
N ASN A 178 -56.36 -11.03 9.23
CA ASN A 178 -57.66 -11.58 9.65
C ASN A 178 -58.66 -11.43 8.49
N ALA A 179 -59.23 -12.58 8.10
CA ALA A 179 -60.49 -12.77 7.39
C ALA A 179 -60.69 -12.08 6.02
N GLY A 180 -60.82 -12.89 4.97
CA GLY A 180 -61.52 -12.50 3.75
C GLY A 180 -60.80 -12.86 2.45
N ASP A 181 -61.12 -14.04 1.93
CA ASP A 181 -61.11 -14.48 0.53
C ASP A 181 -60.43 -13.55 -0.51
N THR A 182 -59.13 -13.76 -0.77
CA THR A 182 -58.45 -13.46 -2.05
C THR A 182 -57.03 -14.05 -1.99
N PRO A 183 -56.48 -14.67 -3.08
CA PRO A 183 -55.12 -15.19 -3.05
C PRO A 183 -54.14 -14.01 -3.15
N MET A 184 -53.74 -13.50 -1.98
CA MET A 184 -52.86 -12.34 -1.84
C MET A 184 -51.42 -12.73 -2.16
N ARG A 185 -50.98 -12.32 -3.36
CA ARG A 185 -49.69 -12.66 -3.95
C ARG A 185 -48.73 -11.45 -3.90
N HIS A 186 -48.60 -10.77 -2.75
CA HIS A 186 -47.79 -9.53 -2.62
C HIS A 186 -47.04 -9.31 -1.29
N SER A 187 -46.98 -10.26 -0.35
CA SER A 187 -46.20 -10.09 0.89
C SER A 187 -44.68 -10.23 0.72
N HIS A 188 -44.22 -10.78 -0.42
CA HIS A 188 -42.81 -11.08 -0.62
C HIS A 188 -41.97 -9.87 -1.10
N SER A 189 -42.61 -8.85 -1.68
CA SER A 189 -41.93 -7.68 -2.25
C SER A 189 -41.56 -6.62 -1.19
N THR A 190 -42.42 -6.40 -0.20
CA THR A 190 -42.21 -5.38 0.85
C THR A 190 -41.06 -5.74 1.79
N ALA A 191 -40.93 -7.02 2.14
CA ALA A 191 -39.84 -7.49 3.00
C ALA A 191 -38.46 -7.41 2.32
N GLN A 192 -38.40 -7.59 1.01
CA GLN A 192 -37.15 -7.48 0.24
C GLN A 192 -36.75 -6.01 0.06
N GLU A 193 -37.71 -5.15 -0.27
CA GLU A 193 -37.51 -3.70 -0.38
C GLU A 193 -36.99 -3.10 0.93
N GLN A 194 -37.51 -3.55 2.07
CA GLN A 194 -37.03 -3.13 3.38
C GLN A 194 -35.58 -3.53 3.64
N LYS A 195 -35.20 -4.77 3.30
CA LYS A 195 -33.81 -5.25 3.41
C LYS A 195 -32.86 -4.44 2.54
N ASP A 196 -33.32 -3.98 1.38
CA ASP A 196 -32.51 -3.15 0.49
C ASP A 196 -32.31 -1.73 1.05
N ILE A 197 -33.33 -1.15 1.68
CA ILE A 197 -33.25 0.14 2.39
C ILE A 197 -32.26 0.04 3.56
N ASP A 198 -32.43 -0.96 4.43
CA ASP A 198 -31.58 -1.14 5.61
C ASP A 198 -30.11 -1.36 5.22
N LYS A 199 -29.86 -2.12 4.15
CA LYS A 199 -28.53 -2.31 3.56
C LYS A 199 -27.92 -1.00 3.04
N GLU A 200 -28.70 -0.17 2.34
CA GLU A 200 -28.23 1.12 1.85
C GLU A 200 -27.84 2.06 3.01
N HIS A 201 -28.67 2.07 4.07
CA HIS A 201 -28.40 2.84 5.30
C HIS A 201 -27.13 2.34 6.01
N PHE A 202 -27.00 1.03 6.18
CA PHE A 202 -25.83 0.40 6.79
C PHE A 202 -24.54 0.81 6.08
N PHE A 203 -24.46 0.64 4.76
CA PHE A 203 -23.27 0.97 4.00
C PHE A 203 -22.93 2.46 4.04
N ARG A 204 -23.93 3.34 4.10
CA ARG A 204 -23.71 4.78 4.25
C ARG A 204 -23.11 5.11 5.61
N ILE A 205 -23.60 4.49 6.69
CA ILE A 205 -23.07 4.65 8.04
C ILE A 205 -21.63 4.14 8.12
N VAL A 206 -21.36 2.95 7.58
CA VAL A 206 -20.00 2.39 7.48
C VAL A 206 -19.08 3.31 6.70
N SER A 207 -19.49 3.76 5.50
CA SER A 207 -18.66 4.66 4.70
C SER A 207 -18.33 5.96 5.42
N LYS A 208 -19.26 6.50 6.23
CA LYS A 208 -19.00 7.69 7.04
C LYS A 208 -18.01 7.39 8.16
N ALA A 209 -18.15 6.25 8.83
CA ALA A 209 -17.25 5.82 9.89
C ALA A 209 -15.81 5.57 9.40
N LEU A 210 -15.64 5.11 8.15
CA LEU A 210 -14.33 4.86 7.53
C LEU A 210 -13.47 6.11 7.34
N HIS A 211 -14.04 7.32 7.40
CA HIS A 211 -13.27 8.57 7.37
C HIS A 211 -12.54 8.86 8.70
N GLY A 212 -12.98 8.24 9.79
CA GLY A 212 -12.49 8.48 11.15
C GLY A 212 -11.47 7.44 11.64
N PRO A 213 -11.12 7.49 12.93
CA PRO A 213 -10.28 6.48 13.57
C PRO A 213 -10.98 5.13 13.61
N LEU A 214 -10.29 4.09 13.15
CA LEU A 214 -10.86 2.75 13.00
C LEU A 214 -10.60 1.84 14.20
N THR A 215 -9.53 2.09 14.96
CA THR A 215 -9.14 1.31 16.14
C THR A 215 -9.18 2.17 17.40
N ALA A 216 -9.16 1.51 18.57
CA ALA A 216 -9.24 2.17 19.88
C ALA A 216 -7.85 2.40 20.52
N ASP A 217 -6.78 2.21 19.74
CA ASP A 217 -5.40 2.34 20.21
C ASP A 217 -5.00 3.81 20.41
N ALA A 218 -3.89 4.05 21.13
CA ALA A 218 -3.36 5.40 21.37
C ALA A 218 -3.04 6.16 20.07
N GLU A 219 -2.60 5.42 19.05
CA GLU A 219 -2.42 5.91 17.68
C GLU A 219 -3.39 5.15 16.77
N PRO A 220 -4.62 5.65 16.58
CA PRO A 220 -5.66 4.91 15.88
C PRO A 220 -5.40 4.82 14.38
N LEU A 221 -5.72 3.67 13.79
CA LEU A 221 -5.58 3.47 12.34
C LEU A 221 -6.55 4.38 11.56
N THR A 222 -6.05 5.04 10.52
CA THR A 222 -6.85 5.74 9.50
C THR A 222 -6.41 5.30 8.10
N ILE A 223 -7.34 5.23 7.15
CA ILE A 223 -7.07 4.70 5.80
C ILE A 223 -7.29 5.72 4.68
N ASN A 224 -7.57 6.99 5.00
CA ASN A 224 -8.04 8.00 4.05
C ASN A 224 -7.14 8.23 2.81
N ASN A 225 -5.85 7.91 2.93
CA ASN A 225 -4.85 8.10 1.87
C ASN A 225 -4.30 6.78 1.31
N GLU A 226 -4.88 5.64 1.72
CA GLU A 226 -4.46 4.30 1.31
C GLU A 226 -5.53 3.69 0.40
N PRO A 227 -5.19 3.01 -0.71
CA PRO A 227 -6.17 2.35 -1.57
C PRO A 227 -7.10 1.43 -0.78
N LEU A 228 -8.40 1.53 -1.03
CA LEU A 228 -9.43 0.67 -0.44
C LEU A 228 -10.14 -0.12 -1.52
N ILE A 229 -10.01 -1.45 -1.46
CA ILE A 229 -10.62 -2.41 -2.38
C ILE A 229 -11.83 -3.05 -1.69
N LEU A 230 -12.95 -3.16 -2.40
CA LEU A 230 -14.11 -3.92 -1.90
C LEU A 230 -14.00 -5.39 -2.28
N ALA A 231 -14.42 -6.26 -1.37
CA ALA A 231 -14.60 -7.68 -1.64
C ALA A 231 -16.00 -8.12 -1.21
N GLY A 232 -16.80 -8.65 -2.13
CA GLY A 232 -18.20 -8.96 -1.84
C GLY A 232 -18.96 -9.49 -3.06
N LEU A 233 -20.26 -9.72 -2.90
CA LEU A 233 -21.15 -9.91 -4.04
C LEU A 233 -21.27 -8.59 -4.81
N ALA A 234 -21.36 -8.65 -6.14
CA ALA A 234 -21.42 -7.47 -7.01
C ALA A 234 -22.56 -6.52 -6.62
N GLU A 235 -23.71 -7.06 -6.22
CA GLU A 235 -24.86 -6.28 -5.75
C GLU A 235 -24.51 -5.42 -4.52
N HIS A 236 -23.75 -5.96 -3.55
CA HIS A 236 -23.36 -5.26 -2.34
C HIS A 236 -22.30 -4.21 -2.62
N MET A 237 -21.31 -4.56 -3.45
CA MET A 237 -20.27 -3.64 -3.87
C MET A 237 -20.87 -2.44 -4.63
N GLY A 238 -21.82 -2.70 -5.54
CA GLY A 238 -22.51 -1.65 -6.31
C GLY A 238 -23.28 -0.67 -5.42
N VAL A 239 -24.02 -1.17 -4.42
CA VAL A 239 -24.71 -0.30 -3.45
C VAL A 239 -23.69 0.49 -2.62
N PHE A 240 -22.60 -0.13 -2.18
CA PHE A 240 -21.55 0.55 -1.42
C PHE A 240 -20.89 1.68 -2.24
N HIS A 241 -20.54 1.45 -3.50
CA HIS A 241 -20.02 2.48 -4.40
C HIS A 241 -21.00 3.65 -4.59
N LYS A 242 -22.29 3.37 -4.70
CA LYS A 242 -23.33 4.39 -4.87
C LYS A 242 -23.45 5.31 -3.65
N VAL A 243 -23.31 4.78 -2.44
CA VAL A 243 -23.50 5.56 -1.20
C VAL A 243 -22.20 6.12 -0.62
N SER A 244 -21.06 5.56 -0.98
CA SER A 244 -19.77 5.94 -0.43
C SER A 244 -19.26 7.26 -1.01
N LYS A 245 -18.54 8.01 -0.16
CA LYS A 245 -17.85 9.26 -0.53
C LYS A 245 -16.34 9.17 -0.26
N LEU A 246 -15.81 7.96 -0.17
CA LEU A 246 -14.39 7.71 0.07
C LEU A 246 -13.60 7.96 -1.22
N ASN A 247 -12.67 8.91 -1.18
CA ASN A 247 -11.86 9.28 -2.35
C ASN A 247 -10.82 8.21 -2.73
N ASN A 248 -10.48 7.35 -1.78
CA ASN A 248 -9.51 6.27 -1.90
C ASN A 248 -10.16 4.91 -2.26
N LEU A 249 -11.48 4.88 -2.50
CA LEU A 249 -12.21 3.68 -2.90
C LEU A 249 -11.93 3.32 -4.35
N MET A 250 -11.39 2.13 -4.59
CA MET A 250 -11.04 1.61 -5.91
C MET A 250 -12.29 1.18 -6.68
N LEU A 251 -12.38 1.52 -7.97
CA LEU A 251 -13.54 1.17 -8.81
C LEU A 251 -13.65 -0.35 -9.06
N GLU A 252 -12.50 -1.03 -9.14
CA GLU A 252 -12.41 -2.47 -9.29
C GLU A 252 -12.27 -3.14 -7.92
N GLY A 253 -12.88 -4.32 -7.77
CA GLY A 253 -12.85 -5.06 -6.52
C GLY A 253 -13.08 -6.55 -6.72
N VAL A 254 -12.95 -7.33 -5.64
CA VAL A 254 -13.00 -8.79 -5.70
C VAL A 254 -14.45 -9.27 -5.59
N THR A 255 -15.06 -9.59 -6.73
CA THR A 255 -16.43 -10.11 -6.80
C THR A 255 -16.50 -11.58 -6.38
N THR A 256 -16.39 -11.85 -5.09
CA THR A 256 -16.57 -13.20 -4.52
C THR A 256 -17.10 -13.07 -3.10
N HIS A 257 -17.99 -13.98 -2.69
CA HIS A 257 -18.56 -13.95 -1.35
C HIS A 257 -17.44 -14.04 -0.28
N PRO A 258 -17.36 -13.14 0.71
CA PRO A 258 -16.24 -13.09 1.66
C PRO A 258 -16.01 -14.38 2.44
N ASN A 259 -17.08 -15.13 2.75
CA ASN A 259 -16.98 -16.42 3.45
C ASN A 259 -16.36 -17.55 2.60
N ASN A 260 -16.24 -17.36 1.29
CA ASN A 260 -15.62 -18.33 0.38
C ASN A 260 -14.16 -18.01 0.04
N LEU A 261 -13.60 -16.97 0.66
CA LEU A 261 -12.23 -16.54 0.40
C LEU A 261 -11.38 -16.78 1.64
N SER A 262 -10.27 -17.51 1.46
CA SER A 262 -9.21 -17.46 2.45
C SER A 262 -8.52 -16.09 2.39
N VAL A 263 -7.89 -15.68 3.49
CA VAL A 263 -7.06 -14.47 3.55
C VAL A 263 -5.98 -14.47 2.46
N LYS A 264 -5.48 -15.66 2.09
CA LYS A 264 -4.50 -15.86 1.02
C LYS A 264 -5.09 -15.63 -0.37
N ASP A 265 -6.34 -16.04 -0.60
CA ASP A 265 -7.03 -15.82 -1.88
C ASP A 265 -7.38 -14.34 -2.07
N LEU A 266 -7.81 -13.66 -1.01
CA LEU A 266 -8.02 -12.20 -1.01
C LEU A 266 -6.74 -11.44 -1.35
N ALA A 267 -5.60 -11.84 -0.80
CA ALA A 267 -4.32 -11.18 -1.05
C ALA A 267 -3.87 -11.34 -2.52
N SER A 268 -4.05 -12.54 -3.08
CA SER A 268 -3.69 -12.80 -4.49
C SER A 268 -4.55 -12.03 -5.50
N ARG A 269 -5.81 -11.74 -5.14
CA ARG A 269 -6.78 -11.06 -6.03
C ARG A 269 -6.86 -9.56 -5.81
N GLY A 270 -6.47 -9.05 -4.65
CA GLY A 270 -6.41 -7.61 -4.37
C GLY A 270 -5.15 -6.93 -4.93
N TRP A 271 -4.14 -7.70 -5.33
CA TRP A 271 -2.87 -7.20 -5.91
C TRP A 271 -2.84 -7.22 -7.45
N ALA A 272 -3.77 -7.93 -8.10
CA ALA A 272 -3.80 -8.11 -9.55
C ALA A 272 -4.45 -6.91 -10.26
#